data_AF-A0A2V6H8X3-F1
#
_entry.id   AF-A0A2V6H8X3-F1
#
_cell.length_a   1.000
_cell.length_b   1.000
_cell.length_c   1.000
_cell.angle_alpha   90.00
_cell.angle_beta   90.00
_cell.angle_gamma   90.00
#
_symmetry.space_group_name_H-M   'P 1'
#
loop_
_entity.id
_entity.type
_entity.pdbx_description
1 polymer ?
#
loop_
_entity_poly.entity_id
_entity_poly.type
_entity_poly.pdbx_seq_one_letter_code
_entity_poly.pdbx_strand_id
1 'polypeptide(L)'
;MLRIFRDQISQGSLTIVALCVFLAAITWLVFGQTLGHGFVDYDDPQYVYGNLEVTSGLSLHGMTWAFTHSHYNNWHPLTWLTHMLDWQLYERKPGGHHFTNVLLHTVGVLLLFLVVAQMTGALWRSAFVAAIFAIHPL
;
A
#
# COMPACT_ATOMS: atom_id res chain seq x y z
N MET A 1 17.04 22.65 10.16
CA MET A 1 15.63 22.37 10.51
C MET A 1 14.69 23.53 10.18
N LEU A 2 14.90 24.74 10.71
CA LEU A 2 14.04 25.95 10.50
C LEU A 2 13.99 26.55 9.08
N ARG A 3 14.88 26.13 8.17
CA ARG A 3 14.89 26.55 6.75
C ARG A 3 14.01 25.63 5.89
N ILE A 4 14.09 24.32 6.14
CA ILE A 4 13.32 23.29 5.45
C ILE A 4 11.80 23.47 5.68
N PHE A 5 11.40 23.71 6.94
CA PHE A 5 10.01 24.04 7.26
C PHE A 5 9.53 25.33 6.58
N ARG A 6 10.43 26.30 6.38
CA ARG A 6 10.10 27.60 5.77
C ARG A 6 9.95 27.50 4.26
N ASP A 7 10.77 26.69 3.61
CA ASP A 7 10.67 26.43 2.17
C ASP A 7 9.47 25.54 1.82
N GLN A 8 9.07 24.63 2.73
CA GLN A 8 7.79 23.92 2.60
C GLN A 8 6.59 24.84 2.82
N ILE A 9 6.63 25.77 3.78
CA ILE A 9 5.56 26.77 3.99
C ILE A 9 5.48 27.77 2.82
N SER A 10 6.60 28.04 2.14
CA SER A 10 6.66 28.86 0.93
C SER A 10 5.88 28.23 -0.25
N GLN A 11 5.88 26.90 -0.33
CA GLN A 11 5.01 26.17 -1.25
C GLN A 11 3.61 26.03 -0.63
N GLY A 12 2.58 26.57 -1.27
CA GLY A 12 1.23 26.60 -0.68
C GLY A 12 0.69 25.20 -0.35
N SER A 13 -0.04 25.06 0.77
CA SER A 13 -0.72 23.82 1.18
C SER A 13 -1.58 23.22 0.04
N LEU A 14 -2.18 24.09 -0.77
CA LEU A 14 -2.94 23.70 -1.97
C LEU A 14 -2.09 22.89 -2.97
N THR A 15 -0.82 23.26 -3.18
CA THR A 15 0.09 22.55 -4.10
C THR A 15 0.39 21.15 -3.59
N ILE A 16 0.64 20.99 -2.29
CA ILE A 16 0.90 19.68 -1.68
C ILE A 16 -0.33 18.78 -1.83
N VAL A 17 -1.53 19.31 -1.53
CA VAL A 17 -2.79 18.57 -1.70
C VAL A 17 -2.99 18.19 -3.17
N ALA A 18 -2.77 19.11 -4.11
CA ALA A 18 -2.89 18.82 -5.54
C ALA A 18 -1.92 17.72 -5.99
N LEU A 19 -0.68 17.73 -5.50
CA LEU A 19 0.29 16.68 -5.79
C LEU A 19 -0.13 15.32 -5.19
N CYS A 20 -0.65 15.29 -3.96
CA CYS A 20 -1.18 14.07 -3.38
C CYS A 20 -2.37 13.51 -4.18
N VAL A 21 -3.31 14.36 -4.59
CA VAL A 21 -4.45 13.96 -5.43
C VAL A 21 -3.96 13.44 -6.78
N PHE A 22 -3.02 14.13 -7.41
CA PHE A 22 -2.41 13.69 -8.66
C PHE A 22 -1.73 12.32 -8.52
N LEU A 23 -0.90 12.13 -7.49
CA LEU A 23 -0.21 10.87 -7.22
C LEU A 23 -1.19 9.73 -6.99
N ALA A 24 -2.25 9.95 -6.20
CA ALA A 24 -3.30 8.96 -6.02
C ALA A 24 -3.99 8.65 -7.37
N ALA A 25 -4.36 9.67 -8.14
CA ALA A 25 -5.04 9.49 -9.42
C ALA A 25 -4.21 8.65 -10.41
N ILE A 26 -2.91 8.89 -10.54
CA ILE A 26 -2.06 8.09 -11.44
C ILE A 26 -1.89 6.65 -10.96
N THR A 27 -1.78 6.41 -9.65
CA THR A 27 -1.72 5.05 -9.08
C THR A 27 -2.97 4.26 -9.45
N TRP A 28 -4.15 4.85 -9.26
CA TRP A 28 -5.43 4.23 -9.60
C TRP A 28 -5.66 4.12 -11.10
N LEU A 29 -5.14 5.04 -11.91
CA LEU A 29 -5.23 4.95 -13.37
C LEU A 29 -4.45 3.73 -13.91
N VAL A 30 -3.28 3.44 -13.33
CA VAL A 30 -2.44 2.30 -13.75
C VAL A 30 -2.95 0.98 -13.17
N PHE A 31 -3.19 0.94 -11.86
CA PHE A 31 -3.48 -0.31 -11.15
C PHE A 31 -4.96 -0.54 -10.86
N GLY A 32 -5.85 0.44 -11.03
CA GLY A 32 -7.28 0.26 -10.76
C GLY A 32 -7.96 -0.80 -11.64
N GLN A 33 -7.39 -1.11 -12.81
CA GLN A 33 -7.86 -2.20 -13.66
C GLN A 33 -7.71 -3.58 -13.02
N THR A 34 -6.79 -3.77 -12.07
CA THR A 34 -6.55 -5.07 -11.42
C THR A 34 -7.76 -5.56 -10.62
N LEU A 35 -8.64 -4.65 -10.21
CA LEU A 35 -9.90 -5.00 -9.55
C LEU A 35 -10.81 -5.90 -10.42
N GLY A 36 -10.63 -5.87 -11.74
CA GLY A 36 -11.33 -6.74 -12.69
C GLY A 36 -10.56 -8.02 -13.06
N HIS A 37 -9.34 -8.20 -12.58
CA HIS A 37 -8.50 -9.35 -12.89
C HIS A 37 -8.76 -10.53 -11.93
N GLY A 38 -8.46 -11.74 -12.40
CA GLY A 38 -8.45 -12.93 -11.57
C GLY A 38 -7.15 -13.06 -10.77
N PHE A 39 -7.11 -13.99 -9.82
CA PHE A 39 -5.85 -14.39 -9.20
C PHE A 39 -4.93 -15.04 -10.23
N VAL A 40 -3.63 -14.73 -10.14
CA VAL A 40 -2.54 -15.36 -10.89
C VAL A 40 -1.46 -15.86 -9.92
N ASP A 41 -0.47 -16.59 -10.40
CA ASP A 41 0.57 -17.19 -9.54
C ASP A 41 1.40 -16.14 -8.78
N TYR A 42 1.50 -14.92 -9.31
CA TYR A 42 2.14 -13.77 -8.66
C TYR A 42 1.31 -13.15 -7.53
N ASP A 43 0.06 -13.55 -7.33
CA ASP A 43 -0.72 -13.17 -6.14
C ASP A 43 -0.40 -14.05 -4.92
N ASP A 44 0.68 -14.84 -4.98
CA ASP A 44 1.21 -15.59 -3.86
C ASP A 44 0.12 -16.45 -3.18
N PRO A 45 -0.39 -17.50 -3.85
CA PRO A 45 -1.57 -18.25 -3.40
C PRO A 45 -1.45 -18.74 -1.95
N GLN A 46 -0.24 -19.09 -1.53
CA GLN A 46 0.09 -19.56 -0.19
C GLN A 46 -0.05 -18.50 0.91
N TYR A 47 -0.05 -17.23 0.54
CA TYR A 47 -0.23 -16.09 1.44
C TYR A 47 -1.68 -15.61 1.49
N VAL A 48 -2.45 -15.83 0.41
CA VAL A 48 -3.79 -15.26 0.26
C VAL A 48 -4.91 -16.29 0.47
N TYR A 49 -4.88 -17.43 -0.22
CA TYR A 49 -6.00 -18.38 -0.25
C TYR A 49 -5.64 -19.85 -0.05
N GLY A 50 -4.34 -20.14 0.11
CA GLY A 50 -3.79 -21.45 0.42
C GLY A 50 -3.41 -21.63 1.90
N ASN A 51 -3.61 -20.62 2.74
CA ASN A 51 -3.28 -20.67 4.16
C ASN A 51 -4.56 -20.68 5.01
N LEU A 52 -4.76 -21.77 5.77
CA LEU A 52 -5.93 -21.94 6.62
C LEU A 52 -6.07 -20.86 7.69
N GLU A 53 -4.96 -20.35 8.22
CA GLU A 53 -4.97 -19.28 9.22
C GLU A 53 -5.50 -17.98 8.62
N VAL A 54 -5.17 -17.71 7.36
CA VAL A 54 -5.68 -16.56 6.60
C VAL A 54 -7.15 -16.77 6.24
N THR A 55 -7.50 -17.94 5.71
CA THR A 55 -8.86 -18.20 5.23
C THR A 55 -9.89 -18.36 6.36
N SER A 56 -9.43 -18.48 7.61
CA SER A 56 -10.28 -18.45 8.80
C SER A 56 -10.71 -17.04 9.21
N GLY A 57 -10.21 -16.00 8.53
CA GLY A 57 -10.51 -14.60 8.83
C GLY A 57 -9.82 -14.09 10.10
N LEU A 58 -10.12 -12.85 10.50
CA LEU A 58 -9.56 -12.30 11.73
C LEU A 58 -10.15 -12.99 12.96
N SER A 59 -9.27 -13.61 13.74
CA SER A 59 -9.61 -14.25 15.01
C SER A 59 -8.49 -14.02 16.03
N LEU A 60 -8.77 -14.20 17.32
CA LEU A 60 -7.74 -14.11 18.36
C LEU A 60 -6.61 -15.11 18.13
N HIS A 61 -6.96 -16.32 17.67
CA HIS A 61 -6.01 -17.35 17.26
C HIS A 61 -5.15 -16.88 16.08
N GLY A 62 -5.77 -16.41 14.99
CA GLY A 62 -5.05 -15.91 13.81
C GLY A 62 -4.16 -14.70 14.11
N MET A 63 -4.61 -13.77 14.97
CA MET A 63 -3.77 -12.66 15.43
C MET A 63 -2.55 -13.16 16.22
N THR A 64 -2.75 -14.09 17.15
CA THR A 64 -1.64 -14.67 17.91
C THR A 64 -0.66 -15.38 16.98
N TRP A 65 -1.18 -16.15 16.02
CA TRP A 65 -0.39 -16.83 15.00
C TRP A 65 0.45 -15.85 14.17
N ALA A 66 -0.16 -14.78 13.67
CA ALA A 66 0.50 -13.76 12.84
C ALA A 66 1.73 -13.14 13.52
N PHE A 67 1.69 -12.91 14.84
CA PHE A 67 2.80 -12.32 15.59
C PHE A 67 3.85 -13.32 16.08
N THR A 68 3.55 -14.62 16.09
CA THR A 68 4.42 -15.64 16.71
C THR A 68 5.03 -16.62 15.72
N HIS A 69 4.48 -16.74 14.51
CA HIS A 69 4.93 -17.71 13.52
C HIS A 69 5.51 -17.05 12.28
N SER A 70 6.59 -17.64 11.77
CA SER A 70 7.06 -17.41 10.40
C SER A 70 6.42 -18.44 9.48
N HIS A 71 6.03 -18.05 8.28
CA HIS A 71 5.44 -18.95 7.29
C HIS A 71 6.05 -18.65 5.92
N TYR A 72 6.44 -19.69 5.18
CA TYR A 72 7.27 -19.57 3.97
C TYR A 72 8.54 -18.71 4.17
N ASN A 73 9.27 -18.95 5.26
CA ASN A 73 10.51 -18.26 5.64
C ASN A 73 10.40 -16.75 5.92
N ASN A 74 9.18 -16.21 5.99
CA ASN A 74 8.96 -14.79 6.21
C ASN A 74 8.14 -14.56 7.50
N TRP A 75 8.49 -13.51 8.25
CA TRP A 75 7.71 -13.00 9.39
C TRP A 75 7.22 -11.58 9.10
N HIS A 76 5.91 -11.43 8.90
CA HIS A 76 5.25 -10.19 8.48
C HIS A 76 3.82 -10.12 9.05
N PRO A 77 3.70 -9.93 10.38
CA PRO A 77 2.42 -9.98 11.09
C PRO A 77 1.34 -9.08 10.50
N LEU A 78 1.68 -7.85 10.11
CA LEU A 78 0.71 -6.89 9.56
C LEU A 78 0.14 -7.33 8.20
N THR A 79 0.97 -7.96 7.37
CA THR A 79 0.52 -8.54 6.11
C THR A 79 -0.44 -9.71 6.35
N TRP A 80 -0.14 -10.57 7.34
CA TRP A 80 -1.07 -11.65 7.72
C TRP A 80 -2.43 -11.13 8.16
N LEU A 81 -2.44 -10.12 9.03
CA LEU A 81 -3.68 -9.49 9.48
C LEU A 81 -4.47 -8.85 8.32
N THR A 82 -3.76 -8.26 7.36
CA THR A 82 -4.38 -7.67 6.17
C THR A 82 -5.05 -8.75 5.33
N HIS A 83 -4.36 -9.86 5.02
CA HIS A 83 -4.96 -10.95 4.26
C HIS A 83 -6.11 -11.64 5.00
N MET A 84 -6.01 -11.80 6.33
CA MET A 84 -7.12 -12.32 7.15
C MET A 84 -8.35 -11.41 7.05
N LEU A 85 -8.15 -10.10 7.11
CA LEU A 85 -9.23 -9.12 6.96
C LEU A 85 -9.82 -9.16 5.55
N ASP A 86 -8.98 -9.18 4.52
CA ASP A 86 -9.41 -9.25 3.12
C ASP A 86 -10.20 -10.53 2.86
N TRP A 87 -9.76 -11.66 3.42
CA TRP A 87 -10.51 -12.91 3.30
C TRP A 87 -11.86 -12.85 4.01
N GLN A 88 -11.92 -12.22 5.20
CA GLN A 88 -13.17 -12.04 5.92
C GLN A 88 -14.17 -11.13 5.18
N LEU A 89 -13.69 -10.15 4.40
CA LEU A 89 -14.54 -9.20 3.67
C LEU A 89 -14.89 -9.67 2.26
N TYR A 90 -13.94 -10.29 1.57
CA TYR A 90 -14.02 -10.57 0.13
C TYR A 90 -13.98 -12.05 -0.20
N GLU A 91 -13.59 -12.91 0.75
CA GLU A 91 -13.37 -14.34 0.54
C GLU A 91 -12.50 -14.59 -0.69
N ARG A 92 -12.92 -15.46 -1.62
CA ARG A 92 -12.18 -15.80 -2.82
C ARG A 92 -12.42 -14.83 -4.00
N LYS A 93 -12.87 -13.59 -3.75
CA LYS A 93 -13.10 -12.57 -4.79
C LYS A 93 -11.83 -11.74 -5.01
N PRO A 94 -11.06 -11.96 -6.09
CA PRO A 94 -9.73 -11.37 -6.27
C PRO A 94 -9.73 -9.84 -6.25
N GLY A 95 -10.75 -9.23 -6.89
CA GLY A 95 -10.85 -7.79 -6.97
C GLY A 95 -10.86 -7.05 -5.62
N GLY A 96 -11.35 -7.69 -4.55
CA GLY A 96 -11.30 -7.12 -3.20
C GLY A 96 -9.89 -7.11 -2.61
N HIS A 97 -9.13 -8.20 -2.81
CA HIS A 97 -7.72 -8.28 -2.41
C HIS A 97 -6.86 -7.30 -3.22
N HIS A 98 -7.11 -7.23 -4.53
CA HIS A 98 -6.45 -6.26 -5.40
C HIS A 98 -6.78 -4.81 -5.01
N PHE A 99 -8.02 -4.52 -4.62
CA PHE A 99 -8.40 -3.21 -4.07
C PHE A 99 -7.58 -2.84 -2.84
N THR A 100 -7.45 -3.75 -1.86
CA THR A 100 -6.65 -3.50 -0.66
C THR A 100 -5.19 -3.24 -1.02
N ASN A 101 -4.61 -4.00 -1.95
CA ASN A 101 -3.25 -3.76 -2.44
C ASN A 101 -3.07 -2.38 -3.10
N VAL A 102 -3.98 -1.98 -3.99
CA VAL A 102 -3.92 -0.65 -4.64
C VAL A 102 -4.07 0.48 -3.62
N LEU A 103 -4.92 0.29 -2.61
CA LEU A 103 -5.10 1.26 -1.53
C LEU A 103 -3.83 1.40 -0.67
N LEU A 104 -3.24 0.29 -0.24
CA LEU A 104 -2.01 0.29 0.54
C LEU A 104 -0.82 0.87 -0.25
N HIS A 105 -0.70 0.54 -1.54
CA HIS A 105 0.30 1.14 -2.43
C HIS A 105 0.09 2.66 -2.56
N THR A 106 -1.16 3.12 -2.75
CA THR A 106 -1.48 4.54 -2.78
C THR A 106 -1.04 5.24 -1.50
N VAL A 107 -1.33 4.67 -0.32
CA VAL A 107 -0.87 5.21 0.96
C VAL A 107 0.67 5.26 1.00
N GLY A 108 1.35 4.20 0.57
CA GLY A 108 2.81 4.14 0.48
C GLY A 108 3.42 5.24 -0.41
N VAL A 109 2.84 5.47 -1.59
CA VAL A 109 3.23 6.55 -2.51
C VAL A 109 3.10 7.92 -1.86
N LEU A 110 1.98 8.18 -1.18
CA LEU A 110 1.73 9.46 -0.52
C LEU A 110 2.70 9.68 0.66
N LEU A 111 2.92 8.65 1.47
CA LEU A 111 3.89 8.71 2.57
C LEU A 111 5.31 8.94 2.05
N LEU A 112 5.71 8.23 0.99
CA LEU A 112 7.01 8.44 0.34
C LEU A 112 7.18 9.89 -0.09
N PHE A 113 6.19 10.45 -0.80
CA PHE A 113 6.21 11.84 -1.21
C PHE A 113 6.37 12.81 -0.02
N LEU A 114 5.51 12.68 0.99
CA LEU A 114 5.49 13.58 2.14
C LEU A 114 6.79 13.50 2.96
N VAL A 115 7.28 12.29 3.24
CA VAL A 115 8.50 12.06 4.00
C VAL A 115 9.71 12.61 3.25
N VAL A 116 9.86 12.30 1.95
CA VAL A 116 11.02 12.76 1.17
C VAL A 116 10.95 14.28 0.95
N ALA A 117 9.76 14.86 0.72
CA ALA A 117 9.58 16.31 0.65
C ALA A 117 9.97 17.00 1.97
N GLN A 118 9.57 16.43 3.10
CA GLN A 118 9.92 16.95 4.43
C GLN A 118 11.42 16.83 4.73
N MET A 119 12.06 15.73 4.35
CA MET A 119 13.48 15.50 4.63
C MET A 119 14.39 16.36 3.75
N THR A 120 14.02 16.60 2.49
CA THR A 120 14.88 17.26 1.49
C THR A 120 14.55 18.73 1.27
N GLY A 121 13.32 19.16 1.57
CA GLY A 121 12.79 20.47 1.16
C GLY A 121 12.59 20.62 -0.35
N ALA A 122 12.80 19.57 -1.15
CA ALA A 122 12.79 19.63 -2.61
C ALA A 122 11.47 19.10 -3.21
N LEU A 123 10.37 19.83 -2.99
CA LEU A 123 8.99 19.40 -3.32
C LEU A 123 8.83 18.68 -4.67
N TRP A 124 9.24 19.33 -5.75
CA TRP A 124 9.07 18.79 -7.11
C TRP A 124 9.93 17.56 -7.39
N ARG A 125 11.13 17.49 -6.81
CA ARG A 125 11.99 16.30 -6.93
C ARG A 125 11.39 15.13 -6.16
N SER A 126 10.83 15.38 -4.98
CA SER A 126 10.11 14.37 -4.20
C SER A 126 8.87 13.88 -4.93
N ALA A 127 8.10 14.79 -5.55
CA ALA A 127 6.93 14.42 -6.35
C ALA A 127 7.31 13.54 -7.56
N PHE A 128 8.42 13.87 -8.24
CA PHE A 128 8.92 13.06 -9.35
C PHE A 128 9.33 11.65 -8.91
N VAL A 129 10.09 11.52 -7.81
CA VAL A 129 10.47 10.22 -7.24
C VAL A 129 9.23 9.40 -6.86
N ALA A 130 8.27 10.04 -6.18
CA ALA A 130 7.02 9.37 -5.80
C ALA A 130 6.18 8.98 -7.02
N ALA A 131 6.16 9.78 -8.09
CA ALA A 131 5.43 9.46 -9.32
C ALA A 131 6.05 8.25 -10.04
N ILE A 132 7.39 8.14 -10.08
CA ILE A 132 8.05 6.93 -10.61
C ILE A 132 7.66 5.71 -9.78
N PHE A 133 7.75 5.81 -8.45
CA PHE A 133 7.35 4.73 -7.55
C PHE A 133 5.87 4.36 -7.70
N ALA A 134 4.99 5.34 -7.93
CA ALA A 134 3.56 5.17 -8.11
C ALA A 134 3.17 4.35 -9.34
N ILE A 135 3.96 4.40 -10.42
CA ILE A 135 3.68 3.71 -11.68
C ILE A 135 4.63 2.54 -11.97
N HIS A 136 5.61 2.31 -11.08
CA HIS A 136 6.57 1.23 -11.25
C HIS A 136 5.85 -0.12 -11.07
N PRO A 137 5.81 -0.98 -12.11
CA PRO A 137 5.32 -2.33 -11.92
C PRO A 137 6.32 -3.11 -11.06
N LEU A 138 5.84 -3.60 -9.92
CA LEU A 138 6.58 -4.53 -9.05
C LEU A 138 6.65 -5.92 -9.69
#